data_AF-E6KR97-F1
#
_entry.id   AF-E6KR97-F1
#
_cell.length_a   1.000
_cell.length_b   1.000
_cell.length_c   1.000
_cell.angle_alpha   90.00
_cell.angle_beta   90.00
_cell.angle_gamma   90.00
#
_symmetry.space_group_name_H-M   'P 1'
#
loop_
_entity.id
_entity.type
_entity.pdbx_description
1 polymer ?
#
loop_
_entity_poly.entity_id
_entity_poly.type
_entity_poly.pdbx_seq_one_letter_code
_entity_poly.pdbx_strand_id
1 'polypeptide(L)'
;MNATVTCQQVLDALYTLIDCEECDQRTTLIDQGAVPGPDARARALMRAHVASCPHCADALDAERHLRVVLRDCFEAEEAPPQLRARIVASLTTVSVAWH
;
A
#
# COMPACT_ATOMS: atom_id res chain seq x y z
N MET A 1 -11.75 18.87 -16.93
CA MET A 1 -10.44 19.43 -16.54
C MET A 1 -9.49 18.26 -16.33
N ASN A 2 -8.53 18.06 -17.24
CA ASN A 2 -7.53 16.99 -17.11
C ASN A 2 -6.56 17.40 -16.00
N ALA A 3 -6.71 16.82 -14.81
CA ALA A 3 -5.75 17.00 -13.74
C ALA A 3 -4.42 16.38 -14.19
N THR A 4 -3.41 17.21 -14.41
CA THR A 4 -2.06 16.77 -14.77
C THR A 4 -1.37 16.25 -13.52
N VAL A 5 -1.10 14.96 -13.46
CA VAL A 5 -0.28 14.35 -12.40
C VAL A 5 1.20 14.64 -12.67
N THR A 6 1.91 15.10 -11.64
CA THR A 6 3.36 15.36 -11.70
C THR A 6 4.16 14.16 -11.23
N CYS A 7 5.44 14.09 -11.62
CA CYS A 7 6.35 13.05 -11.11
C CYS A 7 6.41 13.06 -9.58
N GLN A 8 6.45 14.25 -8.96
CA GLN A 8 6.51 14.37 -7.49
C GLN A 8 5.29 13.73 -6.82
N GLN A 9 4.08 13.95 -7.37
CA GLN A 9 2.87 13.32 -6.84
C GLN A 9 2.90 11.80 -6.92
N VAL A 10 3.52 11.24 -7.97
CA VAL A 10 3.72 9.79 -8.09
C VAL A 10 4.73 9.30 -7.06
N LEU A 11 5.86 9.99 -6.92
CA LEU A 11 6.92 9.62 -5.97
C LEU A 11 6.44 9.68 -4.52
N ASP A 12 5.67 10.71 -4.15
CA ASP A 12 5.09 10.86 -2.82
C ASP A 12 4.10 9.73 -2.48
N ALA A 13 3.45 9.16 -3.50
CA ALA A 13 2.47 8.08 -3.36
C ALA A 13 3.01 6.70 -3.76
N LEU A 14 4.31 6.57 -4.08
CA LEU A 14 4.89 5.39 -4.75
C LEU A 14 4.59 4.09 -4.00
N TYR A 15 4.86 4.08 -2.69
CA TYR A 15 4.62 2.92 -1.86
C TYR A 15 3.14 2.56 -1.82
N THR A 16 2.25 3.55 -1.63
CA THR A 16 0.81 3.35 -1.60
C THR A 16 0.26 2.86 -2.95
N LEU A 17 0.87 3.24 -4.07
CA LEU A 17 0.47 2.75 -5.40
C LEU A 17 0.75 1.26 -5.59
N ILE A 18 1.98 0.82 -5.27
CA ILE A 18 2.35 -0.61 -5.30
C ILE A 18 1.51 -1.39 -4.30
N ASP A 19 1.29 -0.78 -3.16
CA ASP A 19 0.47 -1.31 -2.10
C ASP A 19 -0.98 -1.60 -2.52
N CYS A 20 -1.57 -0.75 -3.36
CA CYS A 20 -2.90 -0.98 -3.94
C CYS A 20 -2.88 -2.06 -5.04
N GLU A 21 -1.72 -2.40 -5.62
CA GLU A 21 -1.57 -3.51 -6.57
C GLU A 21 -1.42 -4.85 -5.86
N GLU A 22 -0.77 -4.87 -4.69
CA GLU A 22 -0.52 -6.09 -3.93
C GLU A 22 -1.66 -6.48 -2.96
N CYS A 23 -2.62 -5.58 -2.67
CA CYS A 23 -3.68 -5.83 -1.67
C CYS A 23 -5.03 -5.14 -1.98
N ASP A 24 -5.99 -5.91 -2.48
CA ASP A 24 -7.36 -5.43 -2.78
C ASP A 24 -8.11 -4.88 -1.55
N GLN A 25 -7.87 -5.47 -0.38
CA GLN A 25 -8.49 -5.01 0.87
C GLN A 25 -8.02 -3.60 1.24
N ARG A 26 -6.75 -3.28 1.03
CA ARG A 26 -6.22 -1.93 1.27
C ARG A 26 -6.81 -0.92 0.30
N THR A 27 -6.92 -1.27 -0.97
CA THR A 27 -7.61 -0.45 -1.98
C THR A 27 -9.03 -0.09 -1.51
N THR A 28 -9.76 -1.07 -1.00
CA THR A 28 -11.12 -0.87 -0.46
C THR A 28 -11.13 0.10 0.75
N LEU A 29 -10.20 -0.06 1.69
CA LEU A 29 -10.12 0.82 2.86
C LEU A 29 -9.79 2.27 2.50
N ILE A 30 -8.93 2.49 1.51
CA ILE A 30 -8.62 3.84 0.99
C ILE A 30 -9.85 4.45 0.33
N ASP A 31 -10.55 3.68 -0.51
CA ASP A 31 -11.73 4.17 -1.23
C ASP A 31 -12.92 4.47 -0.29
N GLN A 32 -12.97 3.82 0.87
CA GLN A 32 -13.92 4.13 1.95
C GLN A 32 -13.47 5.29 2.85
N GLY A 33 -12.26 5.83 2.65
CA GLY A 33 -11.67 6.86 3.50
C GLY A 33 -11.26 6.37 4.90
N ALA A 34 -11.20 5.06 5.11
CA ALA A 34 -10.83 4.46 6.39
C ALA A 34 -9.33 4.56 6.68
N VAL A 35 -8.50 4.64 5.64
CA VAL A 35 -7.05 4.86 5.73
C VAL A 35 -6.60 5.88 4.67
N PRO A 36 -5.52 6.64 4.92
CA PRO A 36 -5.02 7.61 3.94
C PRO A 36 -4.47 6.92 2.68
N GLY A 37 -4.68 7.55 1.52
CA GLY A 37 -4.11 7.11 0.26
C GLY A 37 -4.70 7.86 -0.94
N PRO A 38 -4.11 7.72 -2.14
CA PRO A 38 -4.70 8.26 -3.36
C PRO A 38 -6.01 7.53 -3.65
N ASP A 39 -7.08 8.28 -3.90
CA ASP A 39 -8.38 7.72 -4.31
C ASP A 39 -8.29 7.01 -5.68
N ALA A 40 -9.35 6.28 -6.04
CA ALA A 40 -9.38 5.52 -7.29
C ALA A 40 -9.05 6.35 -8.54
N ARG A 41 -9.48 7.61 -8.61
CA ARG A 41 -9.22 8.50 -9.75
C ARG A 41 -7.76 8.94 -9.77
N ALA A 42 -7.20 9.33 -8.63
CA ALA A 42 -5.80 9.70 -8.49
C ALA A 42 -4.89 8.52 -8.85
N ARG A 43 -5.19 7.30 -8.37
CA ARG A 43 -4.45 6.08 -8.73
C ARG A 43 -4.46 5.83 -10.23
N ALA A 44 -5.61 5.94 -10.89
CA ALA A 44 -5.73 5.76 -12.34
C ALA A 44 -4.87 6.77 -13.11
N LEU A 45 -4.90 8.05 -12.72
CA LEU A 45 -4.10 9.10 -13.35
C LEU A 45 -2.60 8.90 -13.10
N MET A 46 -2.20 8.49 -11.89
CA MET A 46 -0.81 8.18 -11.56
C MET A 46 -0.30 6.99 -12.39
N ARG A 47 -1.08 5.91 -12.53
CA ARG A 47 -0.71 4.78 -13.40
C ARG A 47 -0.59 5.18 -14.86
N ALA A 48 -1.49 6.02 -15.36
CA ALA A 48 -1.39 6.57 -16.71
C ALA A 48 -0.12 7.41 -16.89
N HIS A 49 0.25 8.22 -15.89
CA HIS A 49 1.51 8.96 -15.90
C HIS A 49 2.72 8.02 -15.96
N VAL A 50 2.79 7.03 -15.06
CA VAL A 50 3.87 6.02 -15.02
C VAL A 50 4.05 5.34 -16.36
N ALA A 51 2.96 4.96 -17.04
CA ALA A 51 3.02 4.30 -18.35
C ALA A 51 3.68 5.15 -19.45
N SER A 52 3.75 6.47 -19.27
CA SER A 52 4.32 7.43 -20.24
C SER A 52 5.62 8.10 -19.78
N CYS A 53 6.02 7.88 -18.52
CA CYS A 53 7.14 8.58 -17.89
C CYS A 53 8.24 7.58 -17.47
N PRO A 54 9.36 7.49 -18.22
CA PRO A 54 10.44 6.54 -17.92
C PRO A 54 10.96 6.66 -16.48
N HIS A 55 11.14 7.89 -15.98
CA HIS A 55 11.60 8.12 -14.61
C HIS A 55 10.68 7.50 -13.55
N CYS A 56 9.37 7.65 -13.69
CA CYS A 56 8.42 7.08 -12.74
C CYS A 56 8.22 5.57 -12.94
N ALA A 57 8.36 5.07 -14.17
CA ALA A 57 8.38 3.64 -14.45
C ALA A 57 9.57 2.95 -13.78
N ASP A 58 10.78 3.51 -13.92
CA ASP A 58 11.99 3.00 -13.29
C ASP A 58 11.89 3.01 -11.77
N ALA A 59 11.34 4.08 -11.18
CA ALA A 59 11.14 4.17 -9.73
C ALA A 59 10.17 3.10 -9.20
N LEU A 60 9.06 2.87 -9.92
CA LEU A 60 8.08 1.86 -9.55
C LEU A 60 8.63 0.44 -9.68
N ASP A 61 9.40 0.18 -10.75
CA ASP A 61 10.06 -1.12 -10.96
C ASP A 61 11.14 -1.40 -9.91
N ALA A 62 11.98 -0.40 -9.62
CA ALA A 62 13.01 -0.51 -8.59
C ALA A 62 12.42 -0.85 -7.21
N GLU A 63 11.34 -0.17 -6.81
CA GLU A 63 10.68 -0.44 -5.54
C GLU A 63 10.02 -1.84 -5.51
N ARG A 64 9.36 -2.26 -6.60
CA ARG A 64 8.83 -3.63 -6.71
C ARG A 64 9.94 -4.67 -6.57
N HIS A 65 11.06 -4.45 -7.24
CA HIS A 65 12.21 -5.34 -7.18
C HIS A 65 12.78 -5.43 -5.77
N LEU A 66 12.94 -4.28 -5.10
CA LEU A 66 13.43 -4.23 -3.72
C LEU A 66 12.50 -4.98 -2.75
N ARG A 67 11.17 -4.87 -2.91
CA ARG A 67 10.20 -5.64 -2.11
C ARG A 67 10.29 -7.15 -2.31
N VAL A 68 10.60 -7.62 -3.53
CA VAL A 68 10.86 -9.05 -3.77
C VAL A 68 12.12 -9.47 -3.01
N VAL A 69 13.24 -8.75 -3.20
CA VAL A 69 14.50 -9.05 -2.51
C VAL A 69 14.33 -9.06 -0.99
N LEU A 70 13.65 -8.07 -0.42
CA LEU A 70 13.40 -8.02 1.01
C LEU A 70 12.55 -9.20 1.50
N ARG A 71 11.48 -9.57 0.77
CA ARG A 71 10.67 -10.75 1.13
C ARG A 71 11.53 -12.01 1.14
N ASP A 72 12.31 -12.25 0.09
CA ASP A 72 13.17 -13.43 -0.01
C ASP A 72 14.21 -13.49 1.12
N CYS A 73 14.77 -12.34 1.52
CA CYS A 73 15.73 -12.28 2.63
C CYS A 73 15.12 -12.61 4.00
N PHE A 74 13.82 -12.36 4.20
CA PHE A 74 13.14 -12.48 5.50
C PHE A 74 12.06 -13.58 5.53
N GLU A 75 11.84 -14.31 4.43
CA GLU A 75 10.77 -15.31 4.30
C GLU A 75 10.88 -16.47 5.30
N ALA A 76 12.10 -16.80 5.73
CA ALA A 76 12.36 -17.96 6.58
C ALA A 76 12.07 -17.73 8.08
N GLU A 77 11.81 -16.50 8.53
CA GLU A 77 11.63 -16.18 9.94
C GLU A 77 10.12 -16.12 10.29
N GLU A 78 9.56 -17.23 10.74
CA GLU A 78 8.16 -17.28 11.17
C GLU A 78 7.96 -16.45 12.45
N ALA A 79 6.91 -15.61 12.48
CA ALA A 79 6.59 -14.83 13.65
C ALA A 79 6.35 -15.74 14.88
N PRO A 80 6.87 -15.40 16.08
CA PRO A 80 6.68 -16.23 17.25
C PRO A 80 5.19 -16.52 17.52
N PRO A 81 4.80 -17.77 17.84
CA PRO A 81 3.39 -18.13 18.04
C PRO A 81 2.68 -17.26 19.07
N GLN A 82 3.41 -16.79 20.09
CA GLN A 82 2.89 -15.92 21.14
C GLN A 82 2.53 -14.53 20.59
N LEU A 83 3.28 -14.02 19.62
CA LEU A 83 2.97 -12.74 18.96
C LEU A 83 1.67 -12.88 18.15
N ARG A 84 1.55 -13.96 17.38
CA ARG A 84 0.32 -14.23 16.61
C ARG A 84 -0.90 -14.35 17.52
N ALA A 85 -0.77 -15.09 18.63
CA ALA A 85 -1.85 -15.23 19.62
C ALA A 85 -2.26 -13.87 20.21
N ARG A 86 -1.29 -13.01 20.55
CA ARG A 86 -1.55 -11.65 21.07
C ARG A 86 -2.27 -10.77 20.04
N ILE A 87 -1.84 -10.79 18.78
CA ILE A 87 -2.47 -9.98 17.73
C ILE A 87 -3.93 -10.43 17.52
N VAL A 88 -4.17 -11.74 17.41
CA VAL A 88 -5.52 -12.28 17.25
C VAL A 88 -6.41 -11.87 18.43
N ALA A 89 -5.92 -12.05 19.67
CA ALA A 89 -6.66 -11.66 20.86
C ALA A 89 -7.02 -10.16 20.85
N SER A 90 -6.06 -9.29 20.50
CA SER A 90 -6.30 -7.84 20.40
C SER A 90 -7.32 -7.48 19.33
N LEU A 91 -7.32 -8.15 18.17
CA LEU A 91 -8.27 -7.90 17.09
C LEU A 91 -9.69 -8.39 17.42
N THR A 92 -9.82 -9.44 18.23
CA THR A 92 -11.12 -10.04 18.56
C THR A 92 -11.74 -9.52 19.86
N THR A 93 -10.99 -8.77 20.68
CA THR A 93 -11.48 -8.28 21.98
C THR A 93 -12.43 -7.10 21.78
N VAL A 94 -13.65 -7.22 22.31
CA VAL A 94 -14.61 -6.11 22.39
C VAL A 94 -14.63 -5.58 23.82
N SER A 95 -14.38 -4.29 24.01
CA SER A 95 -14.54 -3.61 25.29
C SER A 95 -15.91 -2.92 25.34
N VAL A 96 -16.64 -3.13 26.44
CA VAL A 96 -17.91 -2.44 26.71
C VAL A 96 -17.68 -1.46 27.85
N ALA A 97 -17.81 -0.16 27.57
CA ALA A 97 -17.85 0.87 28.61
C ALA A 97 -19.31 1.10 29.00
N TRP A 98 -19.63 0.83 30.27
CA TRP A 98 -20.94 1.13 30.82
C TRP A 98 -20.91 2.55 31.41
N HIS A 99 -21.87 3.38 31.00
CA HIS A 99 -22.12 4.73 31.53
C HIS A 99 -23.39 4.75 32.38
#